data_AF-A0A7C1WQB8-F1
#
_entry.id   AF-A0A7C1WQB8-F1
#
_cell.length_a   1.000
_cell.length_b   1.000
_cell.length_c   1.000
_cell.angle_alpha   90.00
_cell.angle_beta   90.00
_cell.angle_gamma   90.00
#
_symmetry.space_group_name_H-M   'P 1'
#
loop_
_entity.id
_entity.type
_entity.pdbx_description
1 polymer ?
#
loop_
_entity_poly.entity_id
_entity_poly.type
_entity_poly.pdbx_seq_one_letter_code
_entity_poly.pdbx_strand_id
1 'polypeptide(L)'
;MGVVVARLATKDMEGARVIMRRLIWSLNDESGGIGWGAPEAMAEIMARHDGLAREYAHMLVSYVRPDGNFLEHELLQRGAIWALGRLARVKADLIQDCIPHLPSYLESKDATVRGLAAWTMGLLRSETARSPLKALLADNAEIQLYLDDKLTVRRVSDLAEQALSALGKQC
;
A
#
# COMPACT_ATOMS: atom_id res chain seq x y z
N MET A 1 -11.25 -12.38 1.97
CA MET A 1 -10.11 -13.16 1.44
C MET A 1 -8.97 -13.34 2.45
N GLY A 2 -8.43 -12.29 3.07
CA GLY A 2 -7.28 -12.37 3.99
C GLY A 2 -7.37 -13.45 5.07
N VAL A 3 -8.47 -13.47 5.84
CA VAL A 3 -8.67 -14.45 6.93
C VAL A 3 -8.68 -15.90 6.42
N VAL A 4 -9.32 -16.15 5.28
CA VAL A 4 -9.49 -17.50 4.72
C VAL A 4 -8.14 -18.05 4.25
N VAL A 5 -7.38 -17.27 3.49
CA VAL A 5 -6.08 -17.71 2.96
C VAL A 5 -5.02 -17.79 4.07
N ALA A 6 -5.04 -16.87 5.05
CA ALA A 6 -4.16 -16.98 6.21
C ALA A 6 -4.44 -18.27 7.02
N ARG A 7 -5.72 -18.63 7.21
CA ARG A 7 -6.10 -19.92 7.82
C ARG A 7 -5.71 -21.11 6.95
N LEU A 8 -5.85 -21.02 5.63
CA LEU A 8 -5.38 -22.05 4.71
C LEU A 8 -3.88 -22.28 4.88
N ALA A 9 -3.07 -21.21 4.93
CA ALA A 9 -1.62 -21.30 5.07
C ALA A 9 -1.16 -22.06 6.34
N THR A 10 -1.94 -22.02 7.42
CA THR A 10 -1.65 -22.80 8.63
C THR A 10 -1.83 -24.32 8.45
N LYS A 11 -2.60 -24.75 7.45
CA LYS A 11 -2.92 -26.17 7.16
C LYS A 11 -2.26 -26.67 5.89
N ASP A 12 -2.14 -25.80 4.88
CA ASP A 12 -1.61 -26.03 3.56
C ASP A 12 -0.99 -24.73 3.03
N MET A 13 0.30 -24.55 3.31
CA MET A 13 1.07 -23.38 2.86
C MET A 13 1.17 -23.33 1.33
N GLU A 14 1.23 -24.48 0.65
CA GLU A 14 1.37 -24.49 -0.81
C GLU A 14 0.07 -24.08 -1.48
N GLY A 15 -1.08 -24.53 -0.98
CA GLY A 15 -2.39 -24.04 -1.42
C GLY A 15 -2.54 -22.52 -1.25
N ALA A 16 -2.03 -21.96 -0.15
CA ALA A 16 -2.00 -20.51 0.03
C ALA A 16 -1.04 -19.81 -0.97
N ARG A 17 0.13 -20.38 -1.26
CA ARG A 17 1.04 -19.84 -2.29
C ARG A 17 0.45 -19.90 -3.69
N VAL A 18 -0.33 -20.94 -4.03
CA VAL A 18 -1.06 -21.00 -5.31
C VAL A 18 -1.99 -19.79 -5.43
N ILE A 19 -2.71 -19.43 -4.37
CA ILE A 19 -3.58 -18.24 -4.37
C ILE A 19 -2.75 -16.96 -4.53
N MET A 20 -1.65 -16.80 -3.78
CA MET A 20 -0.77 -15.64 -3.91
C MET A 20 -0.22 -15.49 -5.34
N ARG A 21 0.24 -16.60 -5.94
CA ARG A 21 0.69 -16.60 -7.34
C ARG A 21 -0.44 -16.18 -8.28
N ARG A 22 -1.66 -16.69 -8.12
CA ARG A 22 -2.80 -16.29 -8.96
C ARG A 22 -3.09 -14.78 -8.88
N LEU A 23 -2.99 -14.18 -7.69
CA LEU A 23 -3.12 -12.72 -7.52
C LEU A 23 -2.01 -11.97 -8.28
N ILE A 24 -0.76 -12.43 -8.17
CA ILE A 24 0.38 -11.85 -8.91
C ILE A 24 0.16 -11.98 -10.42
N TRP A 25 -0.26 -13.14 -10.91
CA TRP A 25 -0.56 -13.36 -12.33
C TRP A 25 -1.66 -12.43 -12.84
N SER A 26 -2.73 -12.21 -12.05
CA SER A 26 -3.82 -11.30 -12.45
C SER A 26 -3.40 -9.84 -12.59
N LEU A 27 -2.30 -9.44 -11.95
CA LEU A 27 -1.74 -8.09 -12.10
C LEU A 27 -0.91 -7.91 -13.38
N ASN A 28 -0.51 -9.02 -14.01
CA ASN A 28 0.27 -9.04 -15.25
C ASN A 28 -0.54 -9.59 -16.43
N ASP A 29 -1.85 -9.83 -16.26
CA ASP A 29 -2.71 -10.43 -17.27
C ASP A 29 -3.16 -9.38 -18.30
N GLU A 30 -2.69 -9.52 -19.54
CA GLU A 30 -3.03 -8.66 -20.67
C GLU A 30 -4.42 -8.98 -21.27
N SER A 31 -5.11 -10.03 -20.81
CA SER A 31 -6.37 -10.53 -21.38
C SER A 31 -7.62 -9.66 -21.10
N GLY A 32 -7.45 -8.51 -20.45
CA GLY A 32 -8.51 -7.53 -20.18
C GLY A 32 -9.20 -7.69 -18.82
N GLY A 33 -8.86 -8.73 -18.05
CA GLY A 33 -9.22 -8.87 -16.65
C GLY A 33 -8.23 -8.11 -15.77
N ILE A 34 -8.31 -6.77 -15.72
CA ILE A 34 -7.43 -5.98 -14.86
C ILE A 34 -7.57 -6.51 -13.42
N GLY A 35 -6.46 -6.90 -12.80
CA GLY A 35 -6.37 -7.48 -11.46
C GLY A 35 -6.79 -6.54 -10.32
N TRP A 36 -7.96 -5.91 -10.43
CA TRP A 36 -8.55 -5.02 -9.44
C TRP A 36 -8.67 -5.72 -8.09
N GLY A 37 -8.22 -5.06 -7.03
CA GLY A 37 -8.28 -5.61 -5.68
C GLY A 37 -7.20 -6.66 -5.38
N ALA A 38 -6.37 -7.07 -6.35
CA ALA A 38 -5.32 -8.05 -6.12
C ALA A 38 -4.25 -7.55 -5.13
N PRO A 39 -3.72 -6.31 -5.23
CA PRO A 39 -2.77 -5.78 -4.25
C PRO A 39 -3.36 -5.75 -2.83
N GLU A 40 -4.62 -5.32 -2.70
CA GLU A 40 -5.34 -5.23 -1.43
C GLU A 40 -5.54 -6.62 -0.82
N ALA A 41 -5.95 -7.61 -1.63
CA ALA A 41 -6.08 -8.99 -1.20
C ALA A 41 -4.72 -9.55 -0.73
N MET A 42 -3.64 -9.31 -1.47
CA MET A 42 -2.29 -9.72 -1.10
C MET A 42 -1.88 -9.11 0.26
N ALA A 43 -2.06 -7.81 0.45
CA ALA A 43 -1.75 -7.16 1.73
C ALA A 43 -2.60 -7.67 2.89
N GLU A 44 -3.90 -7.89 2.68
CA GLU A 44 -4.79 -8.44 3.72
C GLU A 44 -4.39 -9.86 4.15
N ILE A 45 -3.91 -10.68 3.21
CA ILE A 45 -3.37 -12.02 3.51
C ILE A 45 -2.07 -11.91 4.30
N MET A 46 -1.10 -11.16 3.78
CA MET A 46 0.22 -10.99 4.39
C MET A 46 0.16 -10.32 5.77
N ALA A 47 -0.74 -9.36 5.96
CA ALA A 47 -0.95 -8.74 7.25
C ALA A 47 -1.30 -9.75 8.35
N ARG A 48 -1.97 -10.84 7.98
CA ARG A 48 -2.45 -11.89 8.90
C ARG A 48 -1.55 -13.13 8.97
N HIS A 49 -0.54 -13.25 8.12
CA HIS A 49 0.32 -14.43 8.08
C HIS A 49 1.78 -14.08 7.78
N ASP A 50 2.66 -14.30 8.76
CA ASP A 50 4.06 -13.87 8.70
C ASP A 50 4.88 -14.60 7.63
N GLY A 51 4.66 -15.92 7.42
CA GLY A 51 5.36 -16.68 6.39
C GLY A 51 5.12 -16.13 4.99
N LEU A 52 3.85 -15.99 4.59
CA LEU A 52 3.46 -15.35 3.33
C LEU A 52 3.94 -13.89 3.24
N ALA A 53 3.94 -13.12 4.33
CA ALA A 53 4.47 -11.76 4.30
C ALA A 53 5.96 -11.73 3.94
N ARG A 54 6.77 -12.61 4.55
CA ARG A 54 8.20 -12.73 4.22
C ARG A 54 8.43 -13.17 2.78
N GLU A 55 7.58 -14.06 2.27
CA GLU A 55 7.69 -14.56 0.89
C GLU A 55 7.25 -13.54 -0.16
N TYR A 56 6.29 -12.66 0.13
CA TYR A 56 5.61 -11.87 -0.92
C TYR A 56 5.62 -10.35 -0.71
N ALA A 57 6.08 -9.82 0.43
CA ALA A 57 6.10 -8.36 0.65
C ALA A 57 6.92 -7.61 -0.41
N HIS A 58 8.04 -8.20 -0.84
CA HIS A 58 8.89 -7.64 -1.89
C HIS A 58 8.16 -7.49 -3.24
N MET A 59 7.16 -8.32 -3.53
CA MET A 59 6.34 -8.19 -4.74
C MET A 59 5.49 -6.92 -4.69
N LEU A 60 4.88 -6.58 -3.55
CA LEU A 60 4.16 -5.31 -3.41
C LEU A 60 5.08 -4.10 -3.57
N VAL A 61 6.29 -4.17 -3.02
CA VAL A 61 7.30 -3.12 -3.22
C VAL A 61 7.64 -2.96 -4.71
N SER A 62 7.74 -4.08 -5.44
CA SER A 62 8.04 -4.05 -6.88
C SER A 62 6.97 -3.34 -7.73
N TYR A 63 5.72 -3.31 -7.27
CA TYR A 63 4.61 -2.68 -8.01
C TYR A 63 4.64 -1.15 -8.00
N VAL A 64 5.33 -0.56 -7.01
CA VAL A 64 5.50 0.91 -6.94
C VAL A 64 6.84 1.39 -7.48
N ARG A 65 7.69 0.45 -7.93
CA ARG A 65 9.05 0.70 -8.42
C ARG A 65 9.05 0.86 -9.93
N PRO A 66 9.47 2.02 -10.48
CA PRO A 66 9.60 2.22 -11.93
C PRO A 66 10.56 1.23 -12.61
N ASP A 67 11.56 0.73 -11.89
CA ASP A 67 12.53 -0.27 -12.34
C ASP A 67 12.11 -1.72 -12.03
N GLY A 68 10.89 -1.93 -11.53
CA GLY A 68 10.34 -3.22 -11.13
C GLY A 68 9.11 -3.62 -11.97
N ASN A 69 8.12 -4.24 -11.31
CA ASN A 69 6.84 -4.60 -11.94
C ASN A 69 5.88 -3.41 -11.88
N PHE A 70 6.32 -2.23 -12.32
CA PHE A 70 5.60 -0.98 -12.12
C PHE A 70 4.15 -1.05 -12.63
N LEU A 71 3.18 -0.72 -11.77
CA LEU A 71 1.78 -0.62 -12.19
C LEU A 71 1.50 0.77 -12.76
N GLU A 72 1.42 0.89 -14.08
CA GLU A 72 1.20 2.18 -14.76
C GLU A 72 -0.20 2.74 -14.56
N HIS A 73 -1.20 1.87 -14.41
CA HIS A 73 -2.60 2.30 -14.31
C HIS A 73 -2.90 2.91 -12.93
N GLU A 74 -3.37 4.16 -12.88
CA GLU A 74 -3.62 4.92 -11.64
C GLU A 74 -4.51 4.17 -10.62
N LEU A 75 -5.60 3.55 -11.07
CA LEU A 75 -6.46 2.73 -10.20
C LEU A 75 -5.72 1.53 -9.57
N LEU A 76 -4.76 0.91 -10.25
CA LEU A 76 -3.94 -0.16 -9.68
C LEU A 76 -2.91 0.39 -8.69
N GLN A 77 -2.39 1.59 -8.95
CA GLN A 77 -1.51 2.30 -8.00
C GLN A 77 -2.24 2.60 -6.68
N ARG A 78 -3.53 2.98 -6.72
CA ARG A 78 -4.33 3.15 -5.49
C ARG A 78 -4.30 1.87 -4.65
N GLY A 79 -4.57 0.73 -5.26
CA GLY A 79 -4.55 -0.57 -4.58
C GLY A 79 -3.16 -0.93 -4.04
N ALA A 80 -2.11 -0.73 -4.83
CA ALA A 80 -0.73 -1.01 -4.42
C ALA A 80 -0.26 -0.14 -3.25
N ILE A 81 -0.54 1.16 -3.28
CA ILE A 81 -0.13 2.07 -2.20
C ILE A 81 -0.94 1.82 -0.93
N TRP A 82 -2.24 1.53 -1.07
CA TRP A 82 -3.06 1.09 0.06
C TRP A 82 -2.52 -0.20 0.66
N ALA A 83 -2.14 -1.17 -0.18
CA ALA A 83 -1.58 -2.45 0.23
C ALA A 83 -0.26 -2.28 1.03
N LEU A 84 0.61 -1.36 0.59
CA LEU A 84 1.81 -0.97 1.34
C LEU A 84 1.47 -0.34 2.69
N GLY A 85 0.55 0.63 2.74
CA GLY A 85 0.13 1.23 4.00
C GLY A 85 -0.51 0.22 4.96
N ARG A 86 -1.29 -0.72 4.43
CA ARG A 86 -1.87 -1.82 5.20
C ARG A 86 -0.81 -2.71 5.84
N LEU A 87 0.27 -3.03 5.11
CA LEU A 87 1.41 -3.75 5.66
C LEU A 87 2.23 -2.90 6.63
N ALA A 88 2.44 -1.62 6.34
CA ALA A 88 3.18 -0.70 7.22
C ALA A 88 2.57 -0.66 8.63
N ARG A 89 1.24 -0.75 8.76
CA ARG A 89 0.56 -0.80 10.07
C ARG A 89 0.97 -1.98 10.96
N VAL A 90 1.40 -3.10 10.38
CA VAL A 90 1.58 -4.36 11.12
C VAL A 90 2.97 -4.98 10.95
N LYS A 91 3.68 -4.64 9.88
CA LYS A 91 4.90 -5.30 9.38
C LYS A 91 5.78 -4.30 8.59
N ALA A 92 5.92 -3.07 9.09
CA ALA A 92 6.68 -2.01 8.42
C ALA A 92 8.11 -2.41 8.00
N ASP A 93 8.78 -3.24 8.81
CA ASP A 93 10.15 -3.68 8.56
C ASP A 93 10.31 -4.46 7.25
N LEU A 94 9.26 -5.15 6.78
CA LEU A 94 9.31 -5.95 5.55
C LEU A 94 9.23 -5.12 4.26
N ILE A 95 8.90 -3.83 4.37
CA ILE A 95 8.63 -2.98 3.20
C ILE A 95 9.36 -1.63 3.26
N GLN A 96 10.39 -1.47 4.11
CA GLN A 96 11.17 -0.24 4.19
C GLN A 96 11.77 0.18 2.84
N ASP A 97 12.11 -0.80 2.00
CA ASP A 97 12.66 -0.58 0.66
C ASP A 97 11.70 0.15 -0.29
N CYS A 98 10.40 0.28 0.03
CA CYS A 98 9.49 1.10 -0.78
C CYS A 98 9.67 2.60 -0.57
N ILE A 99 10.26 3.03 0.56
CA ILE A 99 10.35 4.44 0.97
C ILE A 99 10.91 5.36 -0.13
N PRO A 100 12.02 5.03 -0.82
CA PRO A 100 12.58 5.90 -1.85
C PRO A 100 11.67 6.08 -3.08
N HIS A 101 10.70 5.20 -3.27
CA HIS A 101 9.83 5.15 -4.45
C HIS A 101 8.48 5.85 -4.23
N LEU A 102 8.09 6.12 -2.98
CA LEU A 102 6.82 6.74 -2.63
C LEU A 102 6.73 8.28 -2.82
N PRO A 103 7.82 9.09 -2.80
CA PRO A 103 7.71 10.54 -2.91
C PRO A 103 6.99 11.05 -4.16
N SER A 104 7.21 10.43 -5.32
CA SER A 104 6.55 10.83 -6.58
C SER A 104 5.02 10.70 -6.53
N TYR A 105 4.49 9.78 -5.72
CA TYR A 105 3.05 9.59 -5.57
C TYR A 105 2.39 10.69 -4.74
N LEU A 106 3.14 11.43 -3.92
CA LEU A 106 2.64 12.61 -3.21
C LEU A 106 2.32 13.76 -4.19
N GLU A 107 2.83 13.70 -5.41
CA GLU A 107 2.61 14.69 -6.48
C GLU A 107 1.65 14.18 -7.57
N SER A 108 1.04 13.00 -7.38
CA SER A 108 0.12 12.40 -8.36
C SER A 108 -1.05 13.33 -8.69
N LYS A 109 -1.60 13.28 -9.90
CA LYS A 109 -2.83 14.00 -10.27
C LYS A 109 -4.06 13.43 -9.55
N ASP A 110 -4.00 12.17 -9.16
CA ASP A 110 -5.06 11.48 -8.43
C ASP A 110 -4.98 11.76 -6.93
N ALA A 111 -6.01 12.40 -6.38
CA ALA A 111 -6.09 12.71 -4.95
C ALA A 111 -6.03 11.47 -4.05
N THR A 112 -6.61 10.34 -4.49
CA THR A 112 -6.58 9.09 -3.73
C THR A 112 -5.15 8.57 -3.62
N VAL A 113 -4.40 8.62 -4.72
CA VAL A 113 -2.98 8.25 -4.73
C VAL A 113 -2.18 9.14 -3.79
N ARG A 114 -2.34 10.47 -3.87
CA ARG A 114 -1.64 11.41 -2.96
C ARG A 114 -1.94 11.14 -1.50
N GLY A 115 -3.22 11.01 -1.13
CA GLY A 115 -3.61 10.79 0.26
C GLY A 115 -3.16 9.43 0.80
N LEU A 116 -3.24 8.36 0.00
CA LEU A 116 -2.71 7.05 0.37
C LEU A 116 -1.19 7.07 0.52
N ALA A 117 -0.46 7.77 -0.36
CA ALA A 117 0.97 7.93 -0.24
C ALA A 117 1.34 8.70 1.04
N ALA A 118 0.61 9.76 1.37
CA ALA A 118 0.82 10.53 2.60
C ALA A 118 0.61 9.65 3.84
N TRP A 119 -0.49 8.90 3.87
CA TRP A 119 -0.79 7.95 4.93
C TRP A 119 0.28 6.87 5.09
N THR A 120 0.69 6.22 4.00
CA THR A 120 1.72 5.18 4.00
C THR A 120 3.08 5.72 4.45
N MET A 121 3.50 6.90 3.99
CA MET A 121 4.77 7.52 4.40
C MET A 121 4.78 7.90 5.89
N GLY A 122 3.65 8.33 6.45
CA GLY A 122 3.51 8.56 7.88
C GLY A 122 3.68 7.29 8.71
N LEU A 123 3.10 6.18 8.26
CA LEU A 123 3.25 4.87 8.92
C LEU A 123 4.69 4.35 8.86
N LEU A 124 5.38 4.59 7.74
CA LEU A 124 6.78 4.23 7.54
C LEU A 124 7.76 5.19 8.23
N ARG A 125 7.26 6.29 8.82
CA ARG A 125 8.06 7.35 9.46
C ARG A 125 9.19 7.88 8.57
N SER A 126 8.90 8.07 7.29
CA SER A 126 9.90 8.55 6.34
C SER A 126 10.15 10.06 6.46
N GLU A 127 11.31 10.43 7.02
CA GLU A 127 11.72 11.85 7.10
C GLU A 127 11.89 12.52 5.73
N THR A 128 12.25 11.75 4.69
CA THR A 128 12.39 12.28 3.32
C THR A 128 11.07 12.81 2.76
N ALA A 129 9.92 12.38 3.29
CA ALA A 129 8.61 12.87 2.88
C ALA A 129 8.19 14.16 3.58
N ARG A 130 8.93 14.68 4.57
CA ARG A 130 8.48 15.83 5.37
C ARG A 130 8.15 17.06 4.51
N SER A 131 9.01 17.43 3.56
CA SER A 131 8.76 18.59 2.69
C SER A 131 7.58 18.36 1.72
N PRO A 132 7.52 17.24 0.98
CA PRO A 132 6.33 16.90 0.18
C PRO A 132 5.02 16.85 0.98
N LEU A 133 5.04 16.29 2.20
CA LEU A 133 3.86 16.24 3.07
C LEU A 133 3.37 17.63 3.48
N LYS A 134 4.29 18.58 3.74
CA LYS A 134 3.91 19.98 4.02
C LYS A 134 3.19 20.63 2.83
N ALA A 135 3.57 20.30 1.60
CA ALA A 135 2.92 20.83 0.40
C ALA A 135 1.46 20.36 0.27
N LEU A 136 1.12 19.20 0.86
CA LEU A 136 -0.23 18.64 0.86
C LEU A 136 -1.16 19.22 1.94
N LEU A 137 -0.67 20.08 2.84
CA LEU A 137 -1.50 20.65 3.92
C LEU A 137 -2.63 21.56 3.40
N ALA A 138 -2.52 22.06 2.17
CA ALA A 138 -3.57 22.84 1.52
C ALA A 138 -4.50 21.99 0.63
N ASP A 139 -4.22 20.70 0.45
CA ASP A 139 -5.01 19.81 -0.41
C ASP A 139 -6.25 19.30 0.33
N ASN A 140 -7.39 19.94 0.07
CA ASN A 140 -8.68 19.61 0.67
C ASN A 140 -9.46 18.53 -0.10
N ALA A 141 -8.87 17.88 -1.10
CA ALA A 141 -9.55 16.81 -1.82
C ALA A 141 -9.93 15.67 -0.86
N GLU A 142 -11.19 15.23 -0.96
CA GLU A 142 -11.71 14.12 -0.18
C GLU A 142 -11.44 12.78 -0.87
N ILE A 143 -11.02 11.80 -0.07
CA ILE A 143 -10.75 10.44 -0.53
C ILE A 143 -11.47 9.45 0.38
N GLN A 144 -11.78 8.29 -0.19
CA GLN A 144 -12.30 7.17 0.57
C GLN A 144 -11.14 6.29 1.05
N LEU A 145 -11.01 6.13 2.36
CA LEU A 145 -10.04 5.26 2.98
C LEU A 145 -10.78 4.10 3.66
N TYR A 146 -10.56 2.89 3.14
CA TYR A 146 -11.03 1.66 3.79
C TYR A 146 -10.00 1.20 4.82
N LEU A 147 -10.41 1.12 6.09
CA LEU A 147 -9.55 0.68 7.18
C LEU A 147 -10.40 0.01 8.26
N ASP A 148 -9.91 -1.11 8.80
CA ASP A 148 -10.55 -1.82 9.92
C ASP A 148 -12.05 -2.10 9.66
N ASP A 149 -12.33 -2.58 8.46
CA ASP A 149 -13.67 -2.89 7.94
C ASP A 149 -14.65 -1.70 7.89
N LYS A 150 -14.11 -0.48 7.86
CA LYS A 150 -14.87 0.76 7.74
C LYS A 150 -14.35 1.60 6.58
N LEU A 151 -15.28 2.06 5.74
CA LEU A 151 -15.00 3.08 4.75
C LEU A 151 -15.18 4.45 5.41
N THR A 152 -14.13 5.27 5.39
CA THR A 152 -14.15 6.62 5.96
C THR A 152 -13.76 7.63 4.89
N VAL A 153 -14.38 8.81 4.93
CA VAL A 153 -13.97 9.94 4.10
C VAL A 153 -12.90 10.72 4.87
N ARG A 154 -11.77 11.00 4.21
CA ARG A 154 -10.64 11.77 4.75
C ARG A 154 -10.16 12.77 3.72
N ARG A 155 -9.67 13.93 4.15
CA ARG A 155 -8.98 14.85 3.24
C ARG A 155 -7.51 14.47 3.11
N VAL A 156 -6.92 14.78 1.96
CA VAL A 156 -5.47 14.61 1.75
C VAL A 156 -4.67 15.40 2.80
N SER A 157 -5.09 16.63 3.11
CA SER A 157 -4.49 17.46 4.16
C SER A 157 -4.52 16.81 5.54
N ASP A 158 -5.62 16.16 5.94
CA ASP A 158 -5.72 15.47 7.24
C ASP A 158 -4.74 14.29 7.33
N LEU A 159 -4.51 13.58 6.22
CA LEU A 159 -3.56 12.46 6.16
C LEU A 159 -2.12 12.97 6.17
N ALA A 160 -1.85 14.10 5.50
CA ALA A 160 -0.55 14.74 5.53
C ALA A 160 -0.19 15.28 6.92
N GLU A 161 -1.13 15.92 7.61
CA GLU A 161 -0.95 16.40 8.99
C GLU A 161 -0.70 15.23 9.96
N GLN A 162 -1.46 14.15 9.82
CA GLN A 162 -1.26 12.93 10.59
C GLN A 162 0.13 12.33 10.35
N ALA A 163 0.58 12.29 9.09
CA ALA A 163 1.90 11.79 8.73
C ALA A 163 3.02 12.66 9.31
N LEU A 164 2.92 13.99 9.20
CA LEU A 164 3.89 14.94 9.78
C LEU A 164 3.96 14.81 11.31
N SER A 165 2.81 14.59 11.95
CA SER A 165 2.76 14.37 13.40
C SER A 165 3.50 13.09 13.81
N ALA A 166 3.40 12.03 13.01
CA ALA A 166 4.11 10.76 13.25
C ALA A 166 5.63 10.87 13.11
N LEU A 167 6.13 11.82 12.31
CA LEU A 167 7.56 12.13 12.16
C LEU A 167 8.11 12.97 13.34
N GLY A 168 7.24 13.52 14.20
CA GLY A 168 7.67 14.40 15.29
C GLY A 168 8.15 15.78 14.83
N LYS A 169 8.49 16.64 15.79
CA LYS A 169 9.03 17.98 15.54
C LYS A 169 10.52 17.87 15.22
N GLN A 170 10.97 18.67 14.26
CA GLN A 170 12.39 18.89 13.98
C GLN A 170 12.99 19.57 15.23
N CYS A 171 13.97 18.92 15.88
CA CYS A 171 14.81 19.60 16.88
C CYS A 171 15.68 20.66 16.19
#